data_AF-A0A455UGL2-F1
#
_entry.id   AF-A0A455UGL2-F1
#
_cell.length_a   1.000
_cell.length_b   1.000
_cell.length_c   1.000
_cell.angle_alpha   90.00
_cell.angle_beta   90.00
_cell.angle_gamma   90.00
#
_symmetry.space_group_name_H-M   'P 1'
#
loop_
_entity.id
_entity.type
_entity.pdbx_description
1 polymer ?
#
loop_
_entity_poly.entity_id
_entity_poly.type
_entity_poly.pdbx_seq_one_letter_code
_entity_poly.pdbx_strand_id
1 'polypeptide(L)'
;MMPFATPQSQCQCGLNVVTDGEFRRAWWHFDFFEGLEGIEGYDAEQGIQFAGVQTKSRNVRVTGKLGFGNHPMLEDFTFLASVAEGAMPKMTIPSPSVLHFRGGRGVVSEEAYPNINVFFADLANVYKEAINAFYAAGCRYLQLDDTVWAYLCSQEQRALVIERGEDPDHLARVYAQVINQALEDKPDDLVVGMHVCRGNFRSTWISEGGYEPVAELLFGSVNIDAFFLEYDSDRAGDFEPLRFIRPGNQKVVLGLITTKTGSLKTRKRSRPVSMKRPDS
;
A
#
# COMPACT_ATOMS: atom_id res chain seq x y z
N MET A 1 -3.91 17.51 23.33
CA MET A 1 -2.81 16.83 22.62
C MET A 1 -3.18 15.36 22.62
N MET A 2 -3.57 14.77 21.48
CA MET A 2 -3.82 13.31 21.46
C MET A 2 -2.50 12.63 21.79
N PRO A 3 -2.45 11.67 22.74
CA PRO A 3 -1.23 10.92 22.98
C PRO A 3 -0.81 10.23 21.68
N PHE A 4 0.44 10.42 21.27
CA PHE A 4 1.00 9.70 20.14
C PHE A 4 0.91 8.21 20.42
N ALA A 5 0.41 7.43 19.46
CA ALA A 5 0.19 6.00 19.65
C ALA A 5 1.51 5.23 19.52
N THR A 6 2.37 5.26 20.55
CA THR A 6 3.55 4.38 20.64
C THR A 6 3.12 2.91 20.62
N PRO A 7 4.00 1.96 20.24
CA PRO A 7 3.69 0.52 20.31
C PRO A 7 3.15 0.10 21.69
N GLN A 8 3.74 0.60 22.78
CA GLN A 8 3.29 0.31 24.14
C GLN A 8 1.89 0.86 24.41
N SER A 9 1.58 2.09 23.98
CA SER A 9 0.24 2.63 24.14
C SER A 9 -0.81 1.86 23.32
N GLN A 10 -0.43 1.33 22.15
CA GLN A 10 -1.28 0.45 21.35
C GLN A 10 -1.56 -0.86 22.10
N CYS A 11 -0.54 -1.48 22.71
CA CYS A 11 -0.69 -2.66 23.56
C CYS A 11 -1.60 -2.38 24.78
N GLN A 12 -1.41 -1.24 25.45
CA GLN A 12 -2.24 -0.81 26.58
C GLN A 12 -3.72 -0.57 26.20
N CYS A 13 -3.99 -0.24 24.93
CA CYS A 13 -5.34 -0.16 24.39
C CYS A 13 -5.96 -1.53 24.02
N GLY A 14 -5.23 -2.64 24.23
CA GLY A 14 -5.69 -4.00 23.92
C GLY A 14 -5.53 -4.39 22.45
N LEU A 15 -4.67 -3.70 21.69
CA LEU A 15 -4.39 -4.08 20.30
C LEU A 15 -3.45 -5.30 20.25
N ASN A 16 -3.89 -6.34 19.55
CA ASN A 16 -3.09 -7.56 19.35
C ASN A 16 -2.06 -7.44 18.22
N VAL A 17 -2.18 -6.39 17.40
CA VAL A 17 -1.26 -6.06 16.30
C VAL A 17 -0.85 -4.61 16.49
N VAL A 18 0.46 -4.34 16.50
CA VAL A 18 1.02 -3.01 16.74
C VAL A 18 1.97 -2.60 15.63
N THR A 19 2.04 -1.30 15.37
CA THR A 19 2.95 -0.70 14.38
C THR A 19 3.89 0.29 15.07
N ASP A 20 4.96 0.67 14.39
CA ASP A 20 5.84 1.77 14.80
C ASP A 20 5.21 3.15 14.55
N GLY A 21 3.98 3.20 14.01
CA GLY A 21 3.27 4.43 13.65
C GLY A 21 3.92 5.23 12.52
N GLU A 22 4.91 4.65 11.82
CA GLU A 22 5.72 5.28 10.78
C GLU A 22 6.46 6.55 11.24
N PHE A 23 6.66 6.72 12.56
CA PHE A 23 7.21 7.95 13.14
C PHE A 23 8.64 8.29 12.69
N ARG A 24 9.38 7.32 12.16
CA ARG A 24 10.76 7.48 11.69
C ARG A 24 10.85 8.01 10.26
N ARG A 25 9.72 8.07 9.55
CA ARG A 25 9.67 8.36 8.11
C ARG A 25 9.29 9.82 7.88
N ALA A 26 9.99 10.49 6.97
CA ALA A 26 9.54 11.76 6.42
C ALA A 26 8.35 11.54 5.46
N TRP A 27 8.40 10.43 4.71
CA TRP A 27 7.36 9.94 3.81
C TRP A 27 7.21 8.43 3.94
N TRP A 28 5.98 7.96 4.04
CA TRP A 28 5.68 6.53 4.18
C TRP A 28 6.26 5.66 3.04
N HIS A 29 6.43 6.23 1.84
CA HIS A 29 6.87 5.54 0.62
C HIS A 29 8.29 5.94 0.18
N PHE A 30 8.59 7.24 0.05
CA PHE A 30 9.90 7.66 -0.47
C PHE A 30 11.06 7.18 0.39
N ASP A 31 10.93 7.22 1.72
CA ASP A 31 11.98 6.74 2.63
C ASP A 31 12.29 5.24 2.44
N PHE A 32 11.32 4.43 1.99
CA PHE A 32 11.57 3.04 1.60
C PHE A 32 12.24 2.97 0.22
N PHE A 33 11.70 3.67 -0.77
CA PHE A 33 12.28 3.63 -2.12
C PHE A 33 13.72 4.14 -2.18
N GLU A 34 14.05 5.20 -1.43
CA GLU A 34 15.41 5.72 -1.33
C GLU A 34 16.38 4.77 -0.62
N GLY A 35 15.87 3.78 0.11
CA GLY A 35 16.66 2.69 0.70
C GLY A 35 16.95 1.53 -0.25
N LEU A 36 16.36 1.52 -1.46
CA LEU A 36 16.64 0.51 -2.50
C LEU A 36 17.83 0.94 -3.35
N GLU A 37 18.60 -0.04 -3.82
CA GLU A 37 19.68 0.21 -4.77
C GLU A 37 19.10 0.64 -6.12
N GLY A 38 19.80 1.53 -6.83
CA GLY A 38 19.36 2.02 -8.14
C GLY A 38 18.25 3.07 -8.10
N ILE A 39 17.85 3.55 -6.93
CA ILE A 39 16.86 4.62 -6.75
C ILE A 39 17.53 5.87 -6.16
N GLU A 40 17.16 7.03 -6.70
CA GLU A 40 17.60 8.34 -6.23
C GLU A 40 16.38 9.21 -5.86
N GLY A 41 16.41 9.80 -4.67
CA GLY A 41 15.46 10.83 -4.27
C GLY A 41 15.89 12.22 -4.75
N TYR A 42 14.98 12.99 -5.33
CA TYR A 42 15.24 14.32 -5.88
C TYR A 42 14.10 15.30 -5.58
N ASP A 43 14.38 16.60 -5.69
CA ASP A 43 13.35 17.63 -5.63
C ASP A 43 12.84 17.92 -7.05
N ALA A 44 11.58 17.58 -7.31
CA ALA A 44 10.92 17.87 -8.57
C ALA A 44 10.54 19.36 -8.70
N GLU A 45 10.10 19.80 -9.88
CA GLU A 45 9.58 21.15 -10.07
C GLU A 45 8.26 21.38 -9.31
N GLN A 46 7.49 20.32 -9.14
CA GLN A 46 6.18 20.34 -8.50
C GLN A 46 6.03 19.15 -7.55
N GLY A 47 5.42 19.39 -6.39
CA GLY A 47 4.98 18.33 -5.49
C GLY A 47 3.71 17.65 -5.98
N ILE A 48 3.33 16.58 -5.29
CA ILE A 48 2.12 15.82 -5.58
C ILE A 48 0.90 16.71 -5.35
N GLN A 49 0.05 16.80 -6.36
CA GLN A 49 -1.18 17.57 -6.27
C GLN A 49 -2.28 16.74 -5.61
N PHE A 50 -2.81 17.24 -4.49
CA PHE A 50 -4.06 16.79 -3.88
C PHE A 50 -5.12 17.87 -4.07
N ALA A 51 -6.40 17.53 -3.91
CA ALA A 51 -7.48 18.52 -3.98
C ALA A 51 -7.21 19.70 -3.01
N GLY A 52 -6.87 20.88 -3.54
CA GLY A 52 -6.64 22.10 -2.76
C GLY A 52 -5.30 22.20 -2.00
N VAL A 53 -4.40 21.21 -2.08
CA VAL A 53 -3.08 21.27 -1.42
C VAL A 53 -2.02 20.57 -2.27
N GLN A 54 -0.85 21.18 -2.42
CA GLN A 54 0.32 20.56 -3.04
C GLN A 54 1.31 20.10 -1.95
N THR A 55 1.88 18.91 -2.10
CA THR A 55 2.92 18.43 -1.18
C THR A 55 4.25 19.16 -1.42
N LYS A 56 5.28 18.89 -0.59
CA LYS A 56 6.66 19.26 -0.97
C LYS A 56 7.04 18.52 -2.26
N SER A 57 7.99 19.07 -2.99
CA SER A 57 8.45 18.59 -4.31
C SER A 57 9.28 17.30 -4.29
N ARG A 58 9.47 16.66 -3.14
CA ARG A 58 10.25 15.42 -3.04
C ARG A 58 9.64 14.33 -3.92
N ASN A 59 10.47 13.62 -4.66
CA ASN A 59 10.11 12.47 -5.46
C ASN A 59 11.29 11.49 -5.59
N VAL A 60 11.08 10.32 -6.17
CA VAL A 60 12.11 9.32 -6.44
C VAL A 60 12.13 8.95 -7.92
N ARG A 61 13.30 8.54 -8.42
CA ARG A 61 13.48 8.02 -9.78
C ARG A 61 14.46 6.85 -9.78
N VAL A 62 14.29 5.94 -10.74
CA VAL A 62 15.17 4.79 -10.95
C VAL A 62 16.29 5.21 -11.89
N THR A 63 17.51 5.24 -11.37
CA THR A 63 18.72 5.67 -12.09
C THR A 63 19.62 4.51 -12.49
N GLY A 64 19.50 3.36 -11.81
CA GLY A 64 20.31 2.17 -12.04
C GLY A 64 19.51 0.88 -11.93
N LYS A 65 20.21 -0.26 -11.96
CA LYS A 65 19.60 -1.57 -11.67
C LYS A 65 19.11 -1.61 -10.24
N LEU A 66 17.89 -2.12 -10.06
CA LEU A 66 17.29 -2.27 -8.75
C LEU A 66 17.95 -3.41 -7.97
N GLY A 67 18.09 -3.22 -6.67
CA GLY A 67 18.59 -4.23 -5.74
C GLY A 67 18.06 -3.99 -4.33
N PHE A 68 17.94 -5.06 -3.54
CA PHE A 68 17.66 -4.95 -2.10
C PHE A 68 18.94 -5.19 -1.29
N GLY A 69 19.52 -4.11 -0.77
CA GLY A 69 20.72 -4.15 0.06
C GLY A 69 20.42 -4.09 1.56
N ASN A 70 21.29 -3.42 2.31
CA ASN A 70 21.10 -3.17 3.74
C ASN A 70 20.06 -2.05 3.96
N HIS A 71 18.79 -2.39 3.91
CA HIS A 71 17.70 -1.43 3.99
C HIS A 71 17.46 -0.96 5.45
N PRO A 72 17.46 0.34 5.77
CA PRO A 72 17.34 0.86 7.14
C PRO A 72 16.09 0.39 7.89
N MET A 73 14.98 0.20 7.17
CA MET A 73 13.73 -0.29 7.77
C MET A 73 13.81 -1.70 8.37
N LEU A 74 14.84 -2.50 8.08
CA LEU A 74 15.07 -3.78 8.78
C LEU A 74 15.43 -3.54 10.25
N GLU A 75 16.23 -2.51 10.54
CA GLU A 75 16.55 -2.10 11.91
C GLU A 75 15.31 -1.49 12.59
N ASP A 76 14.51 -0.71 11.87
CA ASP A 76 13.25 -0.16 12.38
C ASP A 76 12.28 -1.27 12.79
N PHE A 77 12.14 -2.31 11.96
CA PHE A 77 11.32 -3.47 12.30
C PHE A 77 11.88 -4.22 13.51
N THR A 78 13.19 -4.47 13.56
CA THR A 78 13.84 -5.15 14.69
C THR A 78 13.60 -4.39 15.99
N PHE A 79 13.67 -3.06 15.96
CA PHE A 79 13.32 -2.21 17.09
C PHE A 79 11.83 -2.35 17.46
N LEU A 80 10.91 -2.25 16.51
CA LEU A 80 9.47 -2.44 16.77
C LEU A 80 9.19 -3.79 17.45
N ALA A 81 9.76 -4.87 16.94
CA ALA A 81 9.61 -6.20 17.50
C ALA A 81 10.10 -6.27 18.95
N SER A 82 11.20 -5.57 19.29
CA SER A 82 11.74 -5.54 20.65
C SER A 82 10.83 -4.85 21.68
N VAL A 83 9.88 -4.00 21.23
CA VAL A 83 9.00 -3.21 22.10
C VAL A 83 7.52 -3.57 21.96
N ALA A 84 7.18 -4.62 21.22
CA ALA A 84 5.80 -5.01 20.93
C ALA A 84 5.09 -5.73 22.11
N GLU A 85 5.76 -5.96 23.25
CA GLU A 85 5.16 -6.49 24.51
C GLU A 85 4.22 -7.71 24.32
N GLY A 86 4.56 -8.64 23.43
CA GLY A 86 3.78 -9.85 23.15
C GLY A 86 2.64 -9.67 22.13
N ALA A 87 2.39 -8.45 21.67
CA ALA A 87 1.58 -8.20 20.47
C ALA A 87 2.37 -8.52 19.19
N MET A 88 1.65 -8.76 18.09
CA MET A 88 2.25 -9.00 16.79
C MET A 88 2.77 -7.68 16.18
N PRO A 89 4.09 -7.52 15.96
CA PRO A 89 4.59 -6.35 15.25
C PRO A 89 4.22 -6.44 13.77
N LYS A 90 3.57 -5.40 13.25
CA LYS A 90 3.25 -5.25 11.83
C LYS A 90 4.10 -4.15 11.21
N MET A 91 4.83 -4.48 10.16
CA MET A 91 5.59 -3.51 9.36
C MET A 91 4.79 -3.10 8.12
N THR A 92 4.81 -1.82 7.76
CA THR A 92 4.24 -1.30 6.52
C THR A 92 5.35 -0.89 5.57
N ILE A 93 5.25 -1.23 4.28
CA ILE A 93 6.10 -0.73 3.20
C ILE A 93 5.22 -0.35 2.01
N PRO A 94 5.63 0.56 1.12
CA PRO A 94 4.86 0.84 -0.08
C PRO A 94 4.78 -0.39 -0.99
N SER A 95 3.65 -0.56 -1.68
CA SER A 95 3.50 -1.54 -2.75
C SER A 95 4.39 -1.19 -3.96
N PRO A 96 4.92 -2.18 -4.71
CA PRO A 96 5.78 -1.93 -5.87
C PRO A 96 5.13 -1.06 -6.94
N SER A 97 3.80 -1.14 -7.09
CA SER A 97 3.03 -0.34 -8.05
C SER A 97 3.25 1.18 -7.85
N VAL A 98 3.45 1.61 -6.60
CA VAL A 98 3.56 3.02 -6.21
C VAL A 98 4.83 3.67 -6.77
N LEU A 99 5.91 2.91 -6.94
CA LEU A 99 7.16 3.40 -7.50
C LEU A 99 6.98 3.87 -8.96
N HIS A 100 6.24 3.11 -9.75
CA HIS A 100 6.06 3.36 -11.18
C HIS A 100 4.85 4.26 -11.46
N PHE A 101 3.70 4.02 -10.82
CA PHE A 101 2.43 4.52 -11.31
C PHE A 101 2.35 6.03 -11.50
N ARG A 102 2.93 6.85 -10.61
CA ARG A 102 2.76 8.31 -10.72
C ARG A 102 3.59 8.90 -11.87
N GLY A 103 4.82 8.43 -12.06
CA GLY A 103 5.71 8.93 -13.10
C GLY A 103 5.70 8.14 -14.42
N GLY A 104 5.06 6.97 -14.43
CA GLY A 104 5.05 6.05 -15.56
C GLY A 104 6.46 5.69 -16.02
N ARG A 105 6.62 5.50 -17.33
CA ARG A 105 7.94 5.27 -17.95
C ARG A 105 8.99 6.34 -17.61
N GLY A 106 8.58 7.59 -17.37
CA GLY A 106 9.49 8.72 -17.15
C GLY A 106 10.28 8.67 -15.83
N VAL A 107 9.85 7.88 -14.85
CA VAL A 107 10.63 7.66 -13.61
C VAL A 107 11.64 6.53 -13.73
N VAL A 108 11.69 5.82 -14.86
CA VAL A 108 12.60 4.69 -15.08
C VAL A 108 13.65 5.03 -16.13
N SER A 109 14.92 5.06 -15.72
CA SER A 109 16.05 5.28 -16.63
C SER A 109 16.02 4.33 -17.84
N GLU A 110 16.00 4.90 -19.04
CA GLU A 110 16.10 4.15 -20.30
C GLU A 110 17.46 3.49 -20.49
N GLU A 111 18.52 4.04 -19.90
CA GLU A 111 19.85 3.43 -19.93
C GLU A 111 19.90 2.16 -19.05
N ALA A 112 19.37 2.23 -17.83
CA ALA A 112 19.34 1.09 -16.92
C ALA A 112 18.32 0.02 -17.35
N TYR A 113 17.20 0.46 -17.92
CA TYR A 113 16.09 -0.39 -18.33
C TYR A 113 15.53 0.03 -19.69
N PRO A 114 16.21 -0.30 -20.80
CA PRO A 114 15.69 -0.04 -22.15
C PRO A 114 14.34 -0.74 -22.41
N ASN A 115 14.12 -1.88 -21.73
CA ASN A 115 12.87 -2.63 -21.75
C ASN A 115 12.17 -2.52 -20.39
N ILE A 116 10.99 -1.92 -20.35
CA ILE A 116 10.20 -1.76 -19.12
C ILE A 116 9.79 -3.09 -18.48
N ASN A 117 9.65 -4.17 -19.26
CA ASN A 117 9.32 -5.48 -18.71
C ASN A 117 10.47 -6.04 -17.86
N VAL A 118 11.72 -5.72 -18.19
CA VAL A 118 12.88 -6.09 -17.37
C VAL A 118 12.87 -5.30 -16.06
N PHE A 119 12.44 -4.03 -16.07
CA PHE A 119 12.24 -3.26 -14.86
C PHE A 119 11.17 -3.90 -13.95
N PHE A 120 10.02 -4.29 -14.49
CA PHE A 120 8.97 -4.92 -13.69
C PHE A 120 9.40 -6.27 -13.11
N ALA A 121 10.16 -7.08 -13.86
CA ALA A 121 10.72 -8.33 -13.36
C ALA A 121 11.74 -8.10 -12.22
N ASP A 122 12.66 -7.15 -12.39
CA ASP A 122 13.63 -6.79 -11.33
C ASP A 122 12.92 -6.21 -10.11
N LEU A 123 11.89 -5.38 -10.29
CA LEU A 123 11.09 -4.83 -9.21
C LEU A 123 10.39 -5.93 -8.41
N ALA A 124 9.83 -6.94 -9.07
CA ALA A 124 9.25 -8.09 -8.40
C ALA A 124 10.28 -8.86 -7.57
N ASN A 125 11.48 -9.09 -8.14
CA ASN A 125 12.57 -9.79 -7.45
C ASN A 125 13.07 -9.00 -6.22
N VAL A 126 13.26 -7.69 -6.34
CA VAL A 126 13.68 -6.82 -5.23
C VAL A 126 12.63 -6.82 -4.12
N TYR A 127 11.34 -6.83 -4.45
CA TYR A 127 10.30 -6.98 -3.43
C TYR A 127 10.28 -8.38 -2.80
N LYS A 128 10.53 -9.44 -3.57
CA LYS A 128 10.70 -10.80 -3.02
C LYS A 128 11.85 -10.86 -2.03
N GLU A 129 12.99 -10.25 -2.36
CA GLU A 129 14.14 -10.10 -1.46
C GLU A 129 13.79 -9.30 -0.20
N ALA A 130 13.11 -8.17 -0.35
CA ALA A 130 12.66 -7.34 0.77
C ALA A 130 11.75 -8.11 1.73
N ILE A 131 10.73 -8.79 1.19
CA ILE A 131 9.78 -9.61 1.95
C ILE A 131 10.52 -10.70 2.72
N ASN A 132 11.45 -11.41 2.07
CA ASN A 132 12.26 -12.45 2.70
C ASN A 132 13.21 -11.88 3.76
N ALA A 133 13.77 -10.70 3.55
CA ALA A 133 14.63 -10.04 4.54
C ALA A 133 13.84 -9.62 5.79
N PHE A 134 12.65 -9.04 5.64
CA PHE A 134 11.76 -8.77 6.78
C PHE A 134 11.38 -10.06 7.50
N TYR A 135 11.05 -11.12 6.76
CA TYR A 135 10.75 -12.42 7.35
C TYR A 135 11.92 -13.00 8.17
N ALA A 136 13.14 -12.92 7.62
CA ALA A 136 14.37 -13.35 8.28
C ALA A 136 14.68 -12.53 9.54
N ALA A 137 14.31 -11.24 9.55
CA ALA A 137 14.37 -10.39 10.74
C ALA A 137 13.31 -10.73 11.81
N GLY A 138 12.39 -11.66 11.52
CA GLY A 138 11.33 -12.11 12.44
C GLY A 138 9.95 -11.54 12.14
N CYS A 139 9.77 -10.82 11.02
CA CYS A 139 8.46 -10.32 10.62
C CYS A 139 7.53 -11.47 10.26
N ARG A 140 6.33 -11.46 10.85
CA ARG A 140 5.23 -12.38 10.51
C ARG A 140 3.98 -11.66 10.03
N TYR A 141 4.01 -10.32 10.03
CA TYR A 141 2.98 -9.48 9.46
C TYR A 141 3.60 -8.29 8.72
N LEU A 142 3.65 -8.38 7.40
CA LEU A 142 4.02 -7.29 6.50
C LEU A 142 2.77 -6.74 5.81
N GLN A 143 2.71 -5.43 5.59
CA GLN A 143 1.63 -4.79 4.85
C GLN A 143 2.20 -3.96 3.69
N LEU A 144 1.63 -4.16 2.50
CA LEU A 144 1.89 -3.35 1.32
C LEU A 144 0.86 -2.21 1.24
N ASP A 145 1.32 -0.99 1.35
CA ASP A 145 0.46 0.20 1.23
C ASP A 145 0.39 0.64 -0.22
N ASP A 146 -0.80 0.59 -0.80
CA ASP A 146 -1.03 0.77 -2.23
C ASP A 146 -2.11 1.83 -2.47
N THR A 147 -1.74 2.90 -3.18
CA THR A 147 -2.69 3.94 -3.61
C THR A 147 -3.16 3.76 -5.05
N VAL A 148 -2.46 2.93 -5.82
CA VAL A 148 -2.64 2.76 -7.26
C VAL A 148 -3.96 2.07 -7.58
N TRP A 149 -4.33 1.04 -6.82
CA TRP A 149 -5.61 0.36 -7.00
C TRP A 149 -6.81 1.31 -6.85
N ALA A 150 -6.74 2.25 -5.90
CA ALA A 150 -7.77 3.28 -5.76
C ALA A 150 -7.73 4.29 -6.92
N TYR A 151 -6.55 4.68 -7.39
CA TYR A 151 -6.42 5.58 -8.54
C TYR A 151 -6.96 4.96 -9.82
N LEU A 152 -6.74 3.67 -10.03
CA LEU A 152 -7.30 2.92 -11.16
C LEU A 152 -8.83 2.81 -11.13
N CYS A 153 -9.49 3.17 -10.03
CA CYS A 153 -10.95 3.33 -9.95
C CYS A 153 -11.43 4.73 -10.38
N SER A 154 -10.54 5.74 -10.39
CA SER A 154 -10.88 7.12 -10.76
C SER A 154 -10.74 7.33 -12.27
N GLN A 155 -11.81 7.84 -12.90
CA GLN A 155 -11.79 8.18 -14.33
C GLN A 155 -10.75 9.27 -14.64
N GLU A 156 -10.56 10.23 -13.74
CA GLU A 156 -9.57 11.29 -13.88
C GLU A 156 -8.14 10.72 -13.90
N GLN A 157 -7.81 9.87 -12.93
CA GLN A 157 -6.49 9.25 -12.86
C GLN A 157 -6.24 8.31 -14.04
N ARG A 158 -7.25 7.55 -14.47
CA ARG A 158 -7.17 6.73 -15.70
C ARG A 158 -6.92 7.59 -16.94
N ALA A 159 -7.57 8.75 -17.05
CA ALA A 159 -7.34 9.67 -18.17
C ALA A 159 -5.90 10.19 -18.21
N LEU A 160 -5.30 10.52 -17.06
CA LEU A 160 -3.89 10.92 -16.96
C LEU A 160 -2.93 9.81 -17.41
N VAL A 161 -3.24 8.55 -17.09
CA VAL A 161 -2.47 7.38 -17.57
C VAL A 161 -2.55 7.26 -19.11
N ILE A 162 -3.73 7.47 -19.68
CA ILE A 162 -3.94 7.44 -21.15
C ILE A 162 -3.23 8.62 -21.83
N GLU A 163 -3.31 9.82 -21.25
CA GLU A 163 -2.69 11.04 -21.79
C GLU A 163 -1.17 10.91 -21.91
N ARG A 164 -0.53 10.25 -20.94
CA ARG A 164 0.91 9.95 -20.99
C ARG A 164 1.27 8.72 -21.84
N GLY A 165 0.31 8.13 -22.56
CA GLY A 165 0.53 7.06 -23.52
C GLY A 165 0.54 5.64 -22.96
N GLU A 166 -0.02 5.40 -21.77
CA GLU A 166 -0.10 4.08 -21.16
C GLU A 166 -1.55 3.55 -21.09
N ASP A 167 -1.73 2.23 -21.01
CA ASP A 167 -3.04 1.60 -20.82
C ASP A 167 -3.25 1.27 -19.32
N PRO A 168 -4.23 1.89 -18.64
CA PRO A 168 -4.48 1.65 -17.22
C PRO A 168 -4.88 0.19 -16.90
N ASP A 169 -5.57 -0.50 -17.81
CA ASP A 169 -5.98 -1.89 -17.59
C ASP A 169 -4.80 -2.85 -17.81
N HIS A 170 -3.92 -2.52 -18.76
CA HIS A 170 -2.64 -3.22 -18.90
C HIS A 170 -1.77 -3.04 -17.66
N LEU A 171 -1.62 -1.81 -17.17
CA LEU A 171 -0.85 -1.53 -15.96
C LEU A 171 -1.41 -2.27 -14.74
N ALA A 172 -2.73 -2.33 -14.57
CA ALA A 172 -3.35 -3.09 -13.50
C ALA A 172 -2.92 -4.58 -13.52
N ARG A 173 -2.90 -5.20 -14.71
CA ARG A 173 -2.45 -6.59 -14.89
C ARG A 173 -0.95 -6.73 -14.59
N VAL A 174 -0.13 -5.79 -15.05
CA VAL A 174 1.31 -5.79 -14.75
C VAL A 174 1.58 -5.66 -13.26
N TYR A 175 0.91 -4.75 -12.55
CA TYR A 175 1.09 -4.61 -11.11
C TYR A 175 0.62 -5.84 -10.34
N ALA A 176 -0.49 -6.46 -10.74
CA ALA A 176 -0.91 -7.74 -10.18
C ALA A 176 0.17 -8.82 -10.34
N GLN A 177 0.79 -8.91 -11.53
CA GLN A 177 1.88 -9.85 -11.81
C GLN A 177 3.11 -9.57 -10.93
N VAL A 178 3.54 -8.31 -10.83
CA VAL A 178 4.69 -7.92 -10.00
C VAL A 178 4.46 -8.27 -8.53
N ILE A 179 3.28 -7.96 -8.00
CA ILE A 179 2.92 -8.29 -6.61
C ILE A 179 2.87 -9.79 -6.39
N ASN A 180 2.29 -10.55 -7.33
CA ASN A 180 2.22 -12.00 -7.23
C ASN A 180 3.60 -12.66 -7.28
N GLN A 181 4.48 -12.21 -8.19
CA GLN A 181 5.86 -12.69 -8.30
C GLN A 181 6.67 -12.35 -7.03
N ALA A 182 6.48 -11.15 -6.48
CA ALA A 182 7.11 -10.76 -5.22
C ALA A 182 6.69 -11.67 -4.04
N LEU A 183 5.51 -12.28 -4.11
CA LEU A 183 4.94 -13.15 -3.09
C LEU A 183 5.12 -14.65 -3.40
N GLU A 184 5.74 -15.00 -4.52
CA GLU A 184 6.08 -16.40 -4.82
C GLU A 184 7.01 -16.93 -3.72
N ASP A 185 6.72 -18.14 -3.25
CA ASP A 185 7.45 -18.82 -2.18
C ASP A 185 7.44 -18.09 -0.82
N LYS A 186 6.49 -17.15 -0.58
CA LYS A 186 6.35 -16.55 0.75
C LYS A 186 6.13 -17.65 1.79
N PRO A 187 6.77 -17.59 2.98
CA PRO A 187 6.54 -18.57 4.04
C PRO A 187 5.08 -18.63 4.49
N ASP A 188 4.59 -19.82 4.82
CA ASP A 188 3.19 -20.05 5.20
C ASP A 188 2.76 -19.27 6.46
N ASP A 189 3.69 -19.02 7.38
CA ASP A 189 3.44 -18.26 8.62
C ASP A 189 3.63 -16.74 8.45
N LEU A 190 3.95 -16.26 7.25
CA LEU A 190 3.99 -14.84 6.92
C LEU A 190 2.64 -14.38 6.37
N VAL A 191 1.99 -13.48 7.12
CA VAL A 191 0.82 -12.74 6.63
C VAL A 191 1.30 -11.51 5.86
N VAL A 192 0.87 -11.39 4.60
CA VAL A 192 1.02 -10.18 3.80
C VAL A 192 -0.35 -9.54 3.58
N GLY A 193 -0.52 -8.37 4.18
CA GLY A 193 -1.70 -7.52 3.97
C GLY A 193 -1.49 -6.52 2.83
N MET A 194 -2.58 -5.97 2.30
CA MET A 194 -2.55 -4.80 1.44
C MET A 194 -3.54 -3.75 1.94
N HIS A 195 -3.06 -2.54 2.18
CA HIS A 195 -3.93 -1.40 2.39
C HIS A 195 -4.19 -0.69 1.08
N VAL A 196 -5.45 -0.64 0.66
CA VAL A 196 -5.86 0.08 -0.54
C VAL A 196 -6.28 1.49 -0.15
N CYS A 197 -5.31 2.40 -0.16
CA CYS A 197 -5.47 3.78 0.28
C CYS A 197 -6.03 4.65 -0.84
N ARG A 198 -6.93 5.59 -0.51
CA ARG A 198 -7.51 6.53 -1.49
C ARG A 198 -6.72 7.84 -1.67
N GLY A 199 -5.49 7.87 -1.14
CA GLY A 199 -4.60 9.04 -1.19
C GLY A 199 -5.08 10.12 -0.23
N ASN A 200 -4.81 9.96 1.06
CA ASN A 200 -5.13 10.97 2.07
C ASN A 200 -3.91 11.87 2.33
N PHE A 201 -4.03 13.17 2.02
CA PHE A 201 -3.10 14.20 2.52
C PHE A 201 -3.91 15.31 3.16
N ARG A 202 -3.75 15.57 4.46
CA ARG A 202 -4.47 16.65 5.17
C ARG A 202 -5.99 16.71 4.90
N SER A 203 -6.66 15.56 4.96
CA SER A 203 -8.11 15.42 4.72
C SER A 203 -8.59 15.75 3.29
N THR A 204 -7.68 15.88 2.32
CA THR A 204 -7.99 15.96 0.89
C THR A 204 -7.65 14.64 0.19
N TRP A 205 -8.32 14.37 -0.94
CA TRP A 205 -8.35 13.07 -1.61
C TRP A 205 -7.92 13.19 -3.09
N ILE A 206 -7.53 12.06 -3.68
CA ILE A 206 -7.15 11.96 -5.10
C ILE A 206 -8.17 11.12 -5.91
N SER A 207 -8.90 10.19 -5.27
CA SER A 207 -9.83 9.29 -5.99
C SER A 207 -11.15 9.06 -5.26
N GLU A 208 -12.25 9.02 -6.02
CA GLU A 208 -13.62 8.70 -5.59
C GLU A 208 -14.16 7.49 -6.38
N GLY A 209 -15.14 6.77 -5.82
CA GLY A 209 -15.81 5.64 -6.48
C GLY A 209 -15.49 4.27 -5.87
N GLY A 210 -16.43 3.32 -5.97
CA GLY A 210 -16.26 1.95 -5.45
C GLY A 210 -15.14 1.16 -6.14
N TYR A 211 -14.72 0.04 -5.55
CA TYR A 211 -13.63 -0.80 -6.08
C TYR A 211 -13.98 -1.58 -7.36
N GLU A 212 -15.23 -1.50 -7.81
CA GLU A 212 -15.78 -2.25 -8.94
C GLU A 212 -14.85 -2.34 -10.18
N PRO A 213 -14.20 -1.25 -10.65
CA PRO A 213 -13.37 -1.31 -11.86
C PRO A 213 -12.15 -2.23 -11.76
N VAL A 214 -11.65 -2.48 -10.55
CA VAL A 214 -10.45 -3.31 -10.31
C VAL A 214 -10.76 -4.56 -9.50
N ALA A 215 -11.97 -4.71 -8.98
CA ALA A 215 -12.31 -5.68 -7.94
C ALA A 215 -12.04 -7.14 -8.36
N GLU A 216 -12.41 -7.51 -9.59
CA GLU A 216 -12.19 -8.87 -10.09
C GLU A 216 -10.70 -9.22 -10.15
N LEU A 217 -9.88 -8.32 -10.67
CA LEU A 217 -8.44 -8.51 -10.75
C LEU A 217 -7.80 -8.46 -9.36
N LEU A 218 -8.09 -7.42 -8.59
CA LEU A 218 -7.49 -7.17 -7.28
C LEU A 218 -7.83 -8.30 -6.29
N PHE A 219 -9.12 -8.58 -6.09
CA PHE A 219 -9.56 -9.54 -5.09
C PHE A 219 -9.46 -10.98 -5.59
N GLY A 220 -9.70 -11.21 -6.89
CA GLY A 220 -9.68 -12.54 -7.47
C GLY A 220 -8.28 -13.05 -7.85
N SER A 221 -7.33 -12.17 -8.15
CA SER A 221 -6.04 -12.58 -8.74
C SER A 221 -4.80 -12.18 -7.95
N VAL A 222 -4.85 -11.16 -7.09
CA VAL A 222 -3.67 -10.72 -6.32
C VAL A 222 -3.51 -11.57 -5.05
N ASN A 223 -2.32 -12.11 -4.81
CA ASN A 223 -2.01 -13.10 -3.77
C ASN A 223 -1.82 -12.51 -2.36
N ILE A 224 -2.72 -11.60 -1.97
CA ILE A 224 -2.76 -10.97 -0.65
C ILE A 224 -3.63 -11.77 0.33
N ASP A 225 -3.15 -11.91 1.57
CA ASP A 225 -3.84 -12.63 2.65
C ASP A 225 -4.93 -11.77 3.31
N ALA A 226 -4.72 -10.45 3.42
CA ALA A 226 -5.65 -9.54 4.09
C ALA A 226 -5.75 -8.17 3.40
N PHE A 227 -6.93 -7.78 2.94
CA PHE A 227 -7.19 -6.45 2.40
C PHE A 227 -7.70 -5.48 3.48
N PHE A 228 -7.12 -4.28 3.54
CA PHE A 228 -7.60 -3.16 4.37
C PHE A 228 -8.20 -2.10 3.48
N LEU A 229 -9.54 -2.04 3.45
CA LEU A 229 -10.32 -1.23 2.52
C LEU A 229 -10.97 -0.03 3.22
N GLU A 230 -10.85 1.16 2.65
CA GLU A 230 -11.48 2.38 3.18
C GLU A 230 -12.97 2.43 2.82
N TYR A 231 -13.85 2.37 3.83
CA TYR A 231 -15.32 2.49 3.71
C TYR A 231 -15.92 3.53 4.66
N ASP A 232 -15.08 4.47 5.13
CA ASP A 232 -15.40 5.38 6.23
C ASP A 232 -16.29 6.57 5.83
N SER A 233 -16.55 6.73 4.53
CA SER A 233 -17.36 7.79 3.93
C SER A 233 -18.25 7.26 2.81
N ASP A 234 -19.30 8.02 2.47
CA ASP A 234 -20.25 7.62 1.41
C ASP A 234 -19.62 7.51 0.01
N ARG A 235 -18.42 8.06 -0.16
CA ARG A 235 -17.64 8.05 -1.40
C ARG A 235 -16.92 6.74 -1.69
N ALA A 236 -16.86 5.83 -0.71
CA ALA A 236 -16.19 4.54 -0.85
C ALA A 236 -16.97 3.51 -1.69
N GLY A 237 -18.16 3.87 -2.16
CA GLY A 237 -19.08 2.95 -2.83
C GLY A 237 -19.79 2.01 -1.86
N ASP A 238 -20.26 0.89 -2.39
CA ASP A 238 -20.93 -0.20 -1.69
C ASP A 238 -20.00 -1.42 -1.50
N PHE A 239 -20.57 -2.51 -0.99
CA PHE A 239 -19.85 -3.76 -0.72
C PHE A 239 -19.98 -4.80 -1.85
N GLU A 240 -20.68 -4.50 -2.96
CA GLU A 240 -20.83 -5.42 -4.09
C GLU A 240 -19.50 -5.92 -4.65
N PRO A 241 -18.41 -5.11 -4.72
CA PRO A 241 -17.09 -5.59 -5.15
C PRO A 241 -16.53 -6.77 -4.34
N LEU A 242 -16.95 -6.96 -3.09
CA LEU A 242 -16.41 -8.01 -2.21
C LEU A 242 -16.79 -9.42 -2.67
N ARG A 243 -17.73 -9.57 -3.60
CA ARG A 243 -18.07 -10.86 -4.21
C ARG A 243 -16.89 -11.53 -4.94
N PHE A 244 -15.87 -10.75 -5.31
CA PHE A 244 -14.66 -11.26 -5.97
C PHE A 244 -13.57 -11.73 -5.00
N ILE A 245 -13.77 -11.56 -3.68
CA ILE A 245 -12.86 -12.11 -2.68
C ILE A 245 -12.82 -13.63 -2.82
N ARG A 246 -11.61 -14.18 -2.87
CA ARG A 246 -11.44 -15.62 -3.04
C ARG A 246 -11.97 -16.37 -1.82
N PRO A 247 -12.68 -17.48 -2.01
CA PRO A 247 -13.05 -18.34 -0.90
C PRO A 247 -11.80 -18.87 -0.18
N GLY A 248 -11.90 -19.09 1.13
CA GLY A 248 -10.81 -19.61 1.96
C GLY A 248 -10.30 -18.59 2.97
N ASN A 249 -8.98 -18.44 3.08
CA ASN A 249 -8.33 -17.69 4.16
C ASN A 249 -8.10 -16.20 3.86
N GLN A 250 -8.54 -15.69 2.70
CA GLN A 250 -8.41 -14.28 2.36
C GLN A 250 -9.33 -13.43 3.24
N LYS A 251 -8.76 -12.48 3.96
CA LYS A 251 -9.47 -11.62 4.93
C LYS A 251 -9.75 -10.26 4.33
N VAL A 252 -10.86 -9.66 4.75
CA VAL A 252 -11.19 -8.25 4.46
C VAL A 252 -11.43 -7.52 5.76
N VAL A 253 -10.70 -6.43 5.96
CA VAL A 253 -10.86 -5.49 7.06
C VAL A 253 -11.55 -4.23 6.53
N LEU A 254 -12.74 -3.95 7.05
CA LEU A 254 -13.55 -2.80 6.67
C LEU A 254 -13.17 -1.58 7.52
N GLY A 255 -12.50 -0.60 6.91
CA GLY A 255 -12.19 0.68 7.54
C GLY A 255 -13.44 1.56 7.64
N LEU A 256 -14.24 1.37 8.68
CA LEU A 256 -15.51 2.09 8.90
C LEU A 256 -15.38 3.35 9.78
N ILE A 257 -14.27 3.45 10.51
CA ILE A 257 -13.94 4.58 11.37
C ILE A 257 -13.13 5.57 10.55
N THR A 258 -13.54 6.83 10.55
CA THR A 258 -12.79 7.86 9.83
C THR A 258 -11.60 8.32 10.65
N THR A 259 -10.44 8.39 10.02
CA THR A 259 -9.22 9.01 10.57
C THR A 259 -9.10 10.47 10.14
N LYS A 260 -10.01 10.96 9.28
CA LYS A 260 -9.94 12.27 8.60
C LYS A 260 -10.49 13.41 9.46
N THR A 261 -11.23 13.09 10.51
CA THR A 261 -11.77 14.06 11.47
C THR A 261 -11.52 13.58 12.89
N GLY A 262 -11.15 14.49 13.82
CA GLY A 262 -10.92 14.15 15.23
C GLY A 262 -12.18 13.83 16.05
N SER A 263 -13.36 13.73 15.41
CA SER A 263 -14.60 13.41 16.10
C SER A 263 -14.76 11.90 16.29
N LEU A 264 -14.90 11.46 17.54
CA LEU A 264 -15.17 10.06 17.86
C LEU A 264 -16.55 9.66 17.31
N LYS A 265 -16.59 8.71 16.36
CA LYS A 265 -17.86 8.10 15.94
C LYS A 265 -18.41 7.29 17.11
N THR A 266 -19.56 7.69 17.65
CA THR A 266 -20.30 6.87 18.62
C THR A 266 -20.81 5.61 17.94
N ARG A 267 -20.97 4.50 18.69
CA ARG A 267 -21.40 3.17 18.20
C ARG A 267 -22.70 3.18 17.37
N LYS A 268 -23.53 4.24 17.44
CA LYS A 268 -24.75 4.42 16.64
C LYS A 268 -24.51 5.06 15.25
N ARG A 269 -23.33 5.64 14.99
CA ARG A 269 -22.99 6.37 13.74
C ARG A 269 -22.10 5.60 12.77
N SER A 270 -21.73 4.35 13.07
CA SER A 270 -21.11 3.47 12.07
C SER A 270 -22.17 3.03 11.06
N ARG A 271 -21.83 3.04 9.76
CA ARG A 271 -22.70 2.52 8.68
C ARG A 271 -23.24 1.13 9.08
N PRO A 272 -24.55 0.87 8.94
CA PRO A 272 -25.09 -0.46 9.22
C PRO A 272 -24.48 -1.46 8.23
N VAL A 273 -23.70 -2.41 8.75
CA VAL A 273 -23.18 -3.54 7.97
C VAL A 273 -24.23 -4.64 8.02
N SER A 274 -25.05 -4.78 6.98
CA SER A 274 -25.90 -5.95 6.79
C SER A 274 -25.09 -7.00 6.05
N MET A 275 -24.48 -7.95 6.77
CA MET A 275 -23.95 -9.15 6.14
C MET A 275 -25.13 -10.07 5.82
N LYS A 276 -25.57 -10.10 4.56
CA LYS A 276 -26.32 -11.25 4.06
C LYS A 276 -25.33 -12.41 3.97
N ARG A 277 -25.53 -13.46 4.78
CA ARG A 277 -24.81 -14.72 4.60
C ARG A 277 -25.17 -15.23 3.19
N PRO A 278 -24.21 -15.68 2.38
CA PRO A 278 -24.55 -16.47 1.21
C PRO A 278 -25.24 -17.73 1.71
N ASP A 279 -26.45 -18.01 1.21
CA ASP A 279 -27.15 -19.25 1.49
C ASP A 279 -26.31 -20.43 1.02
N SER A 280 -26.35 -21.50 1.81
CA SER A 280 -25.67 -22.80 1.63
C SER A 280 -25.93 -23.46 0.29
#